data_AF-A0A8T4I514-F1
#
_entry.id   AF-A0A8T4I514-F1
#
_cell.length_a   1.000
_cell.length_b   1.000
_cell.length_c   1.000
_cell.angle_alpha   90.00
_cell.angle_beta   90.00
_cell.angle_gamma   90.00
#
_symmetry.space_group_name_H-M   'P 1'
#
loop_
_entity.id
_entity.type
_entity.pdbx_description
1 polymer ?
#
loop_
_entity_poly.entity_id
_entity_poly.type
_entity_poly.pdbx_seq_one_letter_code
_entity_poly.pdbx_strand_id
1 'polypeptide(L)' 'LYCLGLRAEESSGRAKKPVLSVDDAASSGVREVVTWLPILHWPEAEVWARIKASGVRYHWAYDKGMKRLSCSFC' A
#
# COMPACT_ATOMS: atom_id res chain seq x y z
N LEU A 1 -14.91 0.32 4.28
CA LEU A 1 -13.47 0.18 4.62
C LEU A 1 -12.68 0.01 3.33
N TYR A 2 -11.66 0.82 3.14
CA TYR A 2 -10.66 0.67 2.08
C TYR A 2 -9.35 0.18 2.70
N CYS A 3 -8.86 -0.96 2.22
CA CYS A 3 -7.59 -1.53 2.63
C CYS A 3 -6.56 -1.27 1.54
N LEU A 4 -5.50 -0.50 1.83
CA LEU A 4 -4.51 -0.10 0.84
C LEU A 4 -3.10 -0.51 1.28
N GLY A 5 -2.29 -0.97 0.32
CA GLY A 5 -0.92 -1.42 0.53
C GLY A 5 0.14 -0.31 0.58
N LEU A 6 -0.21 0.89 1.07
CA LEU A 6 0.76 1.98 1.19
C LEU A 6 1.73 1.73 2.34
N ARG A 7 3.00 2.03 2.14
CA ARG A 7 4.07 1.91 3.15
C ARG A 7 4.77 3.24 3.39
N ALA A 8 5.19 3.45 4.64
CA ALA A 8 5.92 4.63 5.08
C ALA A 8 7.25 4.79 4.34
N GLU A 9 7.95 3.68 4.08
CA GLU A 9 9.24 3.66 3.37
C GLU A 9 9.15 4.19 1.93
N GLU A 10 7.97 4.19 1.31
CA GLU A 10 7.82 4.58 -0.10
C GLU A 10 7.91 6.09 -0.35
N SER A 11 7.68 6.93 0.66
CA SER A 11 7.97 8.37 0.65
C SER A 11 7.74 9.04 2.01
N SER A 12 8.37 10.19 2.24
CA SER A 12 8.13 11.03 3.43
C SER A 12 6.67 11.44 3.62
N GLY A 13 5.92 11.63 2.51
CA GLY A 13 4.48 11.92 2.57
C GLY A 13 3.65 10.73 3.04
N ARG A 14 4.01 9.50 2.62
CA ARG A 14 3.34 8.28 3.09
C ARG A 14 3.67 7.97 4.54
N ALA A 15 4.90 8.25 4.98
CA ALA A 15 5.33 8.06 6.37
C ALA A 15 4.50 8.85 7.39
N LYS A 16 3.89 9.98 6.98
CA LYS A 16 3.04 10.80 7.84
C LYS A 16 1.59 10.32 7.93
N LYS A 17 1.18 9.34 7.13
CA LYS A 17 -0.20 8.84 7.14
C LYS A 17 -0.46 8.02 8.41
N PRO A 18 -1.67 8.07 8.97
CA PRO A 18 -2.08 7.17 10.05
C PRO A 18 -2.35 5.74 9.52
N VAL A 19 -2.25 4.74 10.39
CA VAL A 19 -2.60 3.35 10.07
C VAL A 19 -4.10 3.21 9.77
N LEU A 20 -4.95 3.93 10.50
CA LEU A 20 -6.40 3.93 10.33
C LEU A 20 -6.90 5.38 10.38
N SER A 21 -7.69 5.80 9.39
CA SER A 21 -8.31 7.14 9.38
C SER A 21 -9.60 7.16 8.60
N VAL A 22 -10.50 8.08 8.97
CA VAL A 22 -11.61 8.47 8.10
C VAL A 22 -11.03 9.18 6.88
N ASP A 23 -11.54 8.85 5.71
CA ASP A 23 -11.27 9.51 4.45
C ASP A 23 -12.36 10.55 4.22
N ASP A 24 -12.14 11.77 4.69
CA ASP A 24 -13.12 12.85 4.61
C ASP A 24 -13.49 13.21 3.16
N ALA A 25 -12.55 13.01 2.22
CA ALA A 25 -12.77 13.29 0.81
C ALA A 25 -13.67 12.23 0.14
N ALA A 26 -13.58 10.98 0.59
CA ALA A 26 -14.44 9.89 0.11
C ALA A 26 -15.72 9.72 0.94
N SER A 27 -15.81 10.38 2.10
CA SER A 27 -16.97 10.35 3.00
C SER A 27 -17.99 11.44 2.64
N SER A 28 -19.22 11.25 3.10
CA SER A 28 -20.32 12.20 2.99
C SER A 28 -21.24 12.09 4.21
N GLY A 29 -22.23 12.97 4.33
CA GLY A 29 -23.16 12.96 5.47
C GLY A 29 -23.98 11.66 5.66
N VAL A 30 -23.97 10.76 4.67
CA VAL A 30 -24.66 9.45 4.74
C VAL A 30 -23.71 8.26 4.59
N ARG A 31 -22.43 8.51 4.30
CA ARG A 31 -21.44 7.46 4.03
C ARG A 31 -20.13 7.80 4.71
N GLU A 32 -19.71 6.96 5.64
CA GLU A 32 -18.36 7.00 6.19
C GLU A 32 -17.45 6.05 5.41
N VAL A 33 -16.31 6.57 4.97
CA VAL A 33 -15.25 5.78 4.35
C VAL A 33 -14.04 5.82 5.27
N VAL A 34 -13.64 4.66 5.77
CA VAL A 34 -12.41 4.50 6.54
C VAL A 34 -11.33 3.88 5.65
N THR A 35 -10.14 4.46 5.67
CA THR A 35 -8.92 3.92 5.06
C THR A 35 -8.06 3.23 6.13
N TRP A 36 -7.61 2.02 5.81
CA TRP A 36 -6.72 1.22 6.64
C TRP A 36 -5.46 0.84 5.85
N LEU A 37 -4.29 1.11 6.43
CA LEU A 37 -2.96 0.88 5.89
C LEU A 37 -2.26 -0.22 6.72
N PRO A 38 -2.61 -1.51 6.53
CA PRO A 38 -2.17 -2.59 7.42
C PRO A 38 -0.67 -2.83 7.41
N ILE A 39 0.00 -2.47 6.32
CA ILE A 39 1.44 -2.68 6.12
C ILE A 39 2.22 -1.36 6.16
N LEU A 40 1.65 -0.30 6.74
CA LEU A 40 2.25 1.03 6.72
C LEU A 40 3.69 1.03 7.23
N HIS A 41 3.97 0.27 8.29
CA HIS A 41 5.29 0.24 8.93
C HIS A 41 6.16 -0.94 8.48
N TRP A 42 5.69 -1.75 7.53
CA TRP A 42 6.49 -2.85 7.01
C TRP A 42 7.60 -2.32 6.10
N PRO A 43 8.85 -2.76 6.29
CA PRO A 43 9.88 -2.56 5.29
C PRO A 43 9.59 -3.41 4.05
N GLU A 44 10.09 -2.98 2.89
CA GLU A 44 9.95 -3.70 1.62
C GLU A 44 10.42 -5.16 1.72
N ALA A 45 11.50 -5.41 2.48
CA ALA A 45 12.02 -6.75 2.70
C ALA A 45 10.98 -7.69 3.36
N GLU A 46 10.20 -7.19 4.32
CA GLU A 46 9.18 -7.98 5.02
C GLU A 46 8.01 -8.32 4.09
N VAL A 47 7.59 -7.35 3.26
CA VAL A 47 6.56 -7.59 2.22
C VAL A 47 6.98 -8.71 1.29
N TRP A 48 8.22 -8.67 0.78
CA TRP A 48 8.73 -9.71 -0.10
C TRP A 48 8.90 -11.06 0.59
N ALA A 49 9.36 -11.08 1.84
CA ALA A 49 9.43 -12.29 2.63
C ALA A 49 8.03 -12.93 2.76
N ARG A 50 6.99 -12.12 3.01
CA ARG A 50 5.61 -12.59 3.12
C ARG A 50 5.03 -13.06 1.79
N ILE A 51 5.29 -12.37 0.68
CA ILE A 51 4.88 -12.80 -0.67
C ILE A 51 5.49 -14.17 -0.99
N LYS A 52 6.80 -14.32 -0.78
CA LYS A 52 7.52 -15.59 -1.01
C LYS A 52 7.01 -16.72 -0.13
N ALA A 53 6.82 -16.46 1.16
CA ALA A 53 6.32 -17.46 2.10
C ALA A 53 4.88 -17.90 1.83
N SER A 54 4.04 -17.00 1.29
CA SER A 54 2.64 -17.33 0.96
C SER A 54 2.48 -18.01 -0.40
N GLY A 55 3.48 -17.93 -1.28
CA GLY A 55 3.39 -18.45 -2.65
C GLY A 55 2.41 -17.69 -3.55
N VAL A 56 1.99 -16.48 -3.14
CA VAL A 56 1.09 -15.66 -3.94
C VAL A 56 1.78 -15.20 -5.22
N ARG A 57 1.04 -15.16 -6.33
CA ARG A 57 1.55 -14.61 -7.60
C ARG A 57 1.80 -13.12 -7.45
N TYR A 58 2.91 -12.64 -7.98
CA TYR A 58 3.24 -11.23 -8.11
C TYR A 58 3.56 -10.87 -9.57
N HIS A 59 3.64 -9.58 -9.87
CA HIS A 59 3.83 -9.12 -11.25
C HIS A 59 5.28 -9.37 -11.74
N TRP A 60 5.46 -9.95 -12.92
CA TRP A 60 6.76 -10.33 -13.48
C TRP A 60 7.79 -9.18 -13.56
N ALA A 61 7.33 -7.94 -13.70
CA ALA A 61 8.22 -6.78 -13.81
C ALA A 61 9.06 -6.55 -12.55
N TYR A 62 8.63 -7.05 -11.39
CA TYR A 62 9.46 -7.03 -10.18
C TYR A 62 10.74 -7.88 -10.35
N ASP A 63 10.67 -9.01 -11.06
CA ASP A 63 11.86 -9.83 -11.39
C ASP A 63 12.78 -9.14 -12.41
N LYS A 64 12.29 -8.11 -13.10
CA LYS A 64 13.09 -7.27 -14.01
C LYS A 64 13.68 -6.03 -13.34
N GLY A 65 13.61 -5.95 -12.02
CA GLY A 65 14.23 -4.88 -11.23
C GLY A 65 13.35 -3.66 -10.99
N MET A 66 12.09 -3.67 -11.44
CA MET A 66 11.14 -2.62 -11.08
C MET A 66 10.80 -2.71 -9.59
N LYS A 67 10.90 -1.60 -8.85
CA LYS A 67 10.52 -1.57 -7.42
C LYS A 67 9.09 -1.10 -7.18
N ARG A 68 8.53 -0.34 -8.12
CA ARG A 68 7.16 0.17 -8.12
C ARG A 68 6.61 0.09 -9.53
N LEU A 69 5.34 -0.24 -9.64
CA LEU A 69 4.64 -0.34 -10.91
C LEU A 69 3.41 0.57 -10.90
N SER A 70 3.20 1.24 -12.01
CA SER A 70 2.08 2.11 -12.33
C SER A 70 1.74 1.89 -13.80
N CYS A 71 1.15 2.90 -14.46
CA CYS A 71 0.95 2.87 -15.90
C CYS A 71 2.31 2.73 -16.61
N SER A 72 2.34 2.05 -17.76
CA SER A 72 3.57 1.91 -18.57
C SER A 72 4.13 3.24 -19.07
N PHE A 73 3.34 4.32 -19.02
CA PHE A 73 3.71 5.65 -19.48
C PHE A 73 4.15 6.60 -18.35
N CYS A 74 4.08 6.19 -17.07
CA CYS A 74 4.48 7.03 -15.93
C CYS A 74 4.98 6.25 -14.71
#